data_AF-A0A8J7AWT7-F1
#
_entry.id   AF-A0A8J7AWT7-F1
#
_cell.length_a   1.000
_cell.length_b   1.000
_cell.length_c   1.000
_cell.angle_alpha   90.00
_cell.angle_beta   90.00
_cell.angle_gamma   90.00
#
_symmetry.space_group_name_H-M   'P 1'
#
loop_
_entity.id
_entity.type
_entity.pdbx_description
1 polymer ?
#
loop_
_entity_poly.entity_id
_entity_poly.type
_entity_poly.pdbx_seq_one_letter_code
_entity_poly.pdbx_strand_id
1 'polypeptide(L)'
;MTSLDNSPPDYPTAGQLERTLSQKIQALYRDQLGHQPSKVTCQFFGTQLVIVLESSITPLEQRLNQAGQADLARQVRHQLSQIMKPLVGATVEAVSQVSVTEVLSDASLTTGRTGIIASLEDTPLVRNPEAIPKIKRSRLKLAEPNADLDLSS
;
A
#
# COMPACT_ATOMS: atom_id res chain seq x y z
N MET A 1 8.57 16.76 -44.31
CA MET A 1 8.16 15.37 -44.00
C MET A 1 8.89 14.96 -42.74
N THR A 2 8.31 15.26 -41.59
CA THR A 2 8.88 14.91 -40.28
C THR A 2 8.43 13.48 -39.98
N SER A 3 9.35 12.53 -40.10
CA SER A 3 9.12 11.15 -39.72
C SER A 3 8.80 11.11 -38.22
N LEU A 4 7.57 10.67 -37.89
CA LEU A 4 7.20 10.33 -36.53
C LEU A 4 8.13 9.18 -36.08
N ASP A 5 8.96 9.47 -35.09
CA ASP A 5 9.69 8.46 -34.33
C ASP A 5 8.67 7.49 -33.74
N ASN A 6 8.61 6.29 -34.30
CA ASN A 6 7.71 5.21 -33.89
C ASN A 6 8.49 4.15 -33.10
N SER A 7 9.40 4.60 -32.23
CA SER A 7 10.02 3.73 -31.23
C SER A 7 8.98 3.43 -30.14
N PRO A 8 8.76 2.16 -29.76
CA PRO A 8 7.85 1.84 -28.66
C PRO A 8 8.33 2.57 -27.39
N PRO A 9 7.43 3.15 -26.58
CA PRO A 9 7.85 3.82 -25.35
C PRO A 9 8.60 2.80 -24.49
N ASP A 10 9.77 3.18 -23.97
CA ASP A 10 10.56 2.30 -23.11
C ASP A 10 9.93 2.27 -21.70
N TYR A 11 8.79 1.59 -21.60
CA TYR A 11 8.10 1.39 -20.34
C TYR A 11 8.91 0.43 -19.45
N PRO A 12 8.99 0.70 -18.14
CA PRO A 12 9.61 -0.23 -17.21
C PRO A 12 8.83 -1.55 -17.16
N THR A 13 9.48 -2.61 -16.71
CA THR A 13 8.75 -3.83 -16.31
C THR A 13 8.03 -3.62 -14.98
N ALA A 14 6.99 -4.40 -14.70
CA ALA A 14 6.30 -4.38 -13.42
C ALA A 14 7.28 -4.54 -12.24
N GLY A 15 8.22 -5.49 -12.34
CA GLY A 15 9.24 -5.71 -11.31
C GLY A 15 10.22 -4.54 -11.15
N GLN A 16 10.51 -3.77 -12.21
CA GLN A 16 11.32 -2.55 -12.10
C GLN A 16 10.56 -1.44 -11.35
N LEU A 17 9.26 -1.25 -11.62
CA LEU A 17 8.43 -0.33 -10.86
C LEU A 17 8.33 -0.74 -9.39
N GLU A 18 8.02 -2.00 -9.10
CA GLU A 18 7.90 -2.55 -7.74
C GLU A 18 9.20 -2.39 -6.94
N ARG A 19 10.35 -2.65 -7.57
CA ARG A 19 11.67 -2.44 -6.96
C ARG A 19 11.92 -0.96 -6.66
N THR A 20 11.59 -0.09 -7.59
CA THR A 20 11.77 1.37 -7.46
C THR A 20 10.89 1.91 -6.32
N LEU A 21 9.63 1.47 -6.25
CA LEU A 21 8.70 1.76 -5.17
C LEU A 21 9.24 1.28 -3.82
N SER A 22 9.70 0.04 -3.75
CA SER A 22 10.23 -0.54 -2.50
C SER A 22 11.40 0.28 -1.95
N GLN A 23 12.33 0.70 -2.82
CA GLN A 23 13.47 1.52 -2.45
C GLN A 23 13.06 2.93 -2.00
N LYS A 24 12.17 3.59 -2.75
CA LYS A 24 11.69 4.95 -2.41
C LYS A 24 10.87 4.97 -1.13
N ILE A 25 10.00 3.98 -0.91
CA ILE A 25 9.21 3.86 0.32
C ILE A 25 10.12 3.55 1.51
N GLN A 26 11.12 2.68 1.33
CA GLN A 26 12.10 2.41 2.39
C GLN A 26 12.88 3.69 2.77
N ALA A 27 13.30 4.48 1.78
CA ALA A 27 13.92 5.78 2.00
C ALA A 27 12.98 6.77 2.70
N LEU A 28 11.73 6.86 2.25
CA LEU A 28 10.71 7.72 2.84
C LEU A 28 10.53 7.47 4.34
N TYR A 29 10.44 6.20 4.76
CA TYR A 29 10.31 5.87 6.17
C TYR A 29 11.53 6.28 7.00
N ARG A 30 12.74 6.06 6.48
CA ARG A 30 13.96 6.53 7.14
C ARG A 30 13.97 8.05 7.26
N ASP A 31 13.64 8.76 6.19
CA ASP A 31 13.78 10.21 6.12
C ASP A 31 12.70 10.92 6.95
N GLN A 32 11.49 10.35 7.06
CA GLN A 32 10.37 10.93 7.81
C GLN A 32 10.31 10.48 9.27
N LEU A 33 10.68 9.24 9.57
CA LEU A 33 10.53 8.65 10.92
C LEU A 33 11.86 8.37 11.62
N GLY A 34 13.00 8.61 10.95
CA GLY A 34 14.33 8.24 11.46
C GLY A 34 14.53 6.73 11.60
N HIS A 35 13.62 5.91 11.07
CA HIS A 35 13.61 4.46 11.22
C HIS A 35 13.37 3.79 9.87
N GLN A 36 14.31 2.93 9.47
CA GLN A 36 14.24 2.23 8.20
C GLN A 36 13.66 0.82 8.39
N PRO A 37 12.59 0.45 7.68
CA PRO A 37 12.11 -0.92 7.62
C PRO A 37 13.22 -1.86 7.10
N SER A 38 13.31 -3.07 7.66
CA SER A 38 14.31 -4.06 7.23
C SER A 38 14.06 -4.54 5.81
N LYS A 39 12.80 -4.58 5.40
CA LYS A 39 12.37 -4.97 4.06
C LYS A 39 11.09 -4.23 3.68
N VAL A 40 11.03 -3.80 2.43
CA VAL A 40 9.81 -3.31 1.79
C VAL A 40 9.57 -4.18 0.57
N THR A 41 8.36 -4.73 0.46
CA THR A 41 7.91 -5.50 -0.70
C THR A 41 6.73 -4.78 -1.31
N CYS A 42 6.80 -4.48 -2.61
CA CYS A 42 5.71 -3.89 -3.37
C CYS A 42 5.27 -4.89 -4.44
N GLN A 43 3.96 -5.05 -4.63
CA GLN A 43 3.44 -5.92 -5.67
C GLN A 43 2.13 -5.37 -6.24
N PHE A 44 2.06 -5.26 -7.57
CA PHE A 44 0.85 -4.83 -8.27
C PHE A 44 -0.13 -5.98 -8.49
N PHE A 45 -1.42 -5.67 -8.39
CA PHE A 45 -2.56 -6.54 -8.66
C PHE A 45 -3.65 -5.75 -9.38
N GLY A 46 -3.56 -5.64 -10.70
CA GLY A 46 -4.40 -4.74 -11.50
C GLY A 46 -4.24 -3.29 -11.04
N THR A 47 -5.35 -2.67 -10.62
CA THR A 47 -5.40 -1.30 -10.09
C THR A 47 -5.10 -1.21 -8.59
N GLN A 48 -4.53 -2.25 -7.99
CA GLN A 48 -4.11 -2.23 -6.59
C GLN A 48 -2.61 -2.44 -6.47
N LEU A 49 -1.99 -1.75 -5.52
CA LEU A 49 -0.62 -1.99 -5.09
C LEU A 49 -0.65 -2.43 -3.62
N VAL A 50 -0.12 -3.62 -3.35
CA VAL A 50 0.11 -4.10 -1.99
C VAL A 50 1.54 -3.80 -1.59
N ILE A 51 1.72 -3.17 -0.44
CA ILE A 51 3.03 -2.86 0.13
C ILE A 51 3.12 -3.49 1.52
N VAL A 52 4.17 -4.26 1.77
CA VAL A 52 4.46 -4.86 3.08
C VAL A 52 5.80 -4.36 3.58
N LEU A 53 5.79 -3.81 4.79
CA LEU A 53 6.97 -3.33 5.49
C LEU A 53 7.25 -4.25 6.68
N GLU A 54 8.48 -4.74 6.76
CA GLU A 54 8.96 -5.53 7.88
C GLU A 54 9.82 -4.67 8.80
N SER A 55 9.73 -4.92 10.11
CA SER A 55 10.41 -4.13 11.15
C SER A 55 10.10 -2.64 11.04
N SER A 56 8.84 -2.27 10.77
CA SER A 56 8.40 -0.89 10.54
C SER A 56 8.01 -0.14 11.82
N ILE A 57 8.09 -0.81 12.98
CA ILE A 57 7.77 -0.23 14.29
C ILE A 57 8.96 0.56 14.80
N THR A 58 8.75 1.84 15.11
CA THR A 58 9.83 2.73 15.54
C THR A 58 10.32 2.34 16.95
N PRO A 59 11.57 2.71 17.30
CA PRO A 59 12.09 2.45 18.65
C PRO A 59 11.22 3.05 19.77
N LEU A 60 10.58 4.21 19.52
CA LEU A 60 9.69 4.84 20.49
C LEU A 60 8.47 3.95 20.79
N GLU A 61 7.80 3.48 19.75
CA GLU A 61 6.60 2.62 19.90
C GLU A 61 6.95 1.29 20.57
N GLN A 62 8.11 0.70 20.24
CA GLN A 62 8.60 -0.51 20.89
C GLN A 62 8.83 -0.30 22.39
N ARG A 63 9.50 0.80 22.77
CA ARG A 63 9.74 1.13 24.18
C ARG A 63 8.45 1.36 24.95
N LEU A 64 7.49 2.06 24.37
CA LEU A 64 6.17 2.27 24.97
C LEU A 64 5.47 0.92 25.21
N ASN A 65 5.48 0.03 24.22
CA ASN A 65 4.87 -1.28 24.36
C ASN A 65 5.57 -2.14 25.44
N GLN A 66 6.91 -2.10 25.51
CA GLN A 66 7.70 -2.80 26.52
C GLN A 66 7.49 -2.25 27.93
N ALA A 67 7.22 -0.95 28.08
CA ALA A 67 6.90 -0.31 29.34
C ALA A 67 5.46 -0.55 29.82
N GLY A 68 4.70 -1.44 29.16
CA GLY A 68 3.30 -1.72 29.48
C GLY A 68 2.31 -0.66 28.98
N GLN A 69 2.77 0.30 28.16
CA GLN A 69 1.96 1.40 27.62
C GLN A 69 1.46 1.10 26.20
N ALA A 70 0.88 -0.08 26.01
CA ALA A 70 0.46 -0.57 24.69
C ALA A 70 -0.60 0.34 24.01
N ASP A 71 -1.51 0.94 24.77
CA ASP A 71 -2.50 1.89 24.23
C ASP A 71 -1.82 3.14 23.66
N LEU A 72 -0.83 3.67 24.37
CA LEU A 72 -0.08 4.84 23.91
C LEU A 72 0.77 4.48 22.68
N ALA A 73 1.41 3.32 22.67
CA ALA A 73 2.12 2.81 21.49
C ALA A 73 1.19 2.73 20.26
N ARG A 74 -0.05 2.24 20.44
CA ARG A 74 -1.07 2.20 19.37
C ARG A 74 -1.50 3.59 18.91
N GLN A 75 -1.67 4.55 19.83
CA GLN A 75 -2.00 5.93 19.47
C GLN A 75 -0.88 6.57 18.64
N VAL A 76 0.38 6.42 19.06
CA VAL A 76 1.54 6.90 18.30
C VAL A 76 1.57 6.26 16.91
N ARG A 77 1.41 4.93 16.81
CA ARG A 77 1.32 4.22 15.51
C ARG A 77 0.22 4.79 14.64
N HIS A 78 -0.96 5.01 15.19
CA HIS A 78 -2.09 5.55 14.44
C HIS A 78 -1.74 6.93 13.85
N GLN A 79 -1.19 7.84 14.66
CA GLN A 79 -0.80 9.17 14.20
C GLN A 79 0.29 9.11 13.10
N LEU A 80 1.33 8.29 13.31
CA LEU A 80 2.37 8.07 12.29
C LEU A 80 1.77 7.51 10.99
N SER A 81 0.84 6.56 11.08
CA SER A 81 0.16 6.00 9.91
C SER A 81 -0.61 7.08 9.13
N GLN A 82 -1.35 7.96 9.80
CA GLN A 82 -2.07 9.05 9.12
C GLN A 82 -1.13 10.04 8.41
N ILE A 83 0.05 10.29 8.98
CA ILE A 83 1.07 11.14 8.35
C ILE A 83 1.71 10.44 7.15
N MET A 84 2.01 9.14 7.26
CA MET A 84 2.74 8.40 6.22
C MET A 84 1.87 8.04 5.01
N LYS A 85 0.57 7.77 5.19
CA LYS A 85 -0.36 7.43 4.10
C LYS A 85 -0.29 8.38 2.90
N PRO A 86 -0.46 9.71 3.04
CA PRO A 86 -0.40 10.63 1.90
C PRO A 86 0.99 10.67 1.25
N LEU A 87 2.07 10.53 2.02
CA LEU A 87 3.43 10.51 1.50
C LEU A 87 3.74 9.25 0.70
N VAL A 88 3.22 8.10 1.16
CA VAL A 88 3.26 6.84 0.41
C VAL A 88 2.45 6.97 -0.87
N GLY A 89 1.23 7.52 -0.80
CA GLY A 89 0.40 7.80 -1.98
C GLY A 89 1.14 8.62 -3.03
N ALA A 90 1.67 9.79 -2.65
CA ALA A 90 2.45 10.65 -3.55
C ALA A 90 3.69 9.94 -4.14
N THR A 91 4.35 9.08 -3.35
CA THR A 91 5.48 8.27 -3.84
C THR A 91 5.02 7.25 -4.89
N VAL A 92 3.86 6.63 -4.67
CA VAL A 92 3.27 5.68 -5.63
C VAL A 92 2.89 6.39 -6.92
N GLU A 93 2.22 7.54 -6.85
CA GLU A 93 1.86 8.34 -8.02
C GLU A 93 3.08 8.76 -8.82
N ALA A 94 4.12 9.29 -8.16
CA ALA A 94 5.34 9.74 -8.80
C ALA A 94 6.10 8.62 -9.54
N VAL A 95 6.03 7.38 -9.05
CA VAL A 95 6.73 6.24 -9.67
C VAL A 95 5.87 5.55 -10.71
N SER A 96 4.58 5.35 -10.43
CA SER A 96 3.67 4.61 -11.31
C SER A 96 3.10 5.48 -12.44
N GLN A 97 3.15 6.81 -12.31
CA GLN A 97 2.52 7.77 -13.21
C GLN A 97 1.00 7.57 -13.32
N VAL A 98 0.38 7.04 -12.26
CA VAL A 98 -1.06 6.84 -12.13
C VAL A 98 -1.53 7.42 -10.81
N SER A 99 -2.68 8.12 -10.83
CA SER A 99 -3.28 8.70 -9.64
C SER A 99 -3.72 7.63 -8.63
N VAL A 100 -3.50 7.91 -7.35
CA VAL A 100 -3.90 7.05 -6.23
C VAL A 100 -5.22 7.56 -5.67
N THR A 101 -6.25 6.72 -5.73
CA THR A 101 -7.60 7.07 -5.25
C THR A 101 -7.76 6.85 -3.76
N GLU A 102 -7.03 5.90 -3.17
CA GLU A 102 -7.14 5.55 -1.76
C GLU A 102 -5.85 4.89 -1.24
N VAL A 103 -5.49 5.16 0.01
CA VAL A 103 -4.42 4.45 0.73
C VAL A 103 -4.94 3.94 2.08
N LEU A 104 -5.00 2.62 2.20
CA LEU A 104 -5.31 1.91 3.44
C LEU A 104 -4.00 1.42 4.07
N SER A 105 -3.87 1.55 5.39
CA SER A 105 -2.68 1.10 6.10
C SER A 105 -3.04 0.64 7.50
N ASP A 106 -2.47 -0.49 7.90
CA ASP A 106 -2.52 -1.01 9.26
C ASP A 106 -1.18 -1.65 9.66
N ALA A 107 -0.90 -1.69 10.95
CA ALA A 107 0.33 -2.25 11.49
C ALA A 107 0.11 -3.08 12.74
N SER A 108 0.79 -4.21 12.80
CA SER A 108 0.84 -5.06 13.98
C SER A 108 2.09 -4.74 14.81
N LEU A 109 1.88 -4.13 15.99
CA LEU A 109 2.95 -3.90 16.96
C LEU A 109 3.61 -5.21 17.42
N THR A 110 2.86 -6.31 17.42
CA THR A 110 3.32 -7.64 17.83
C THR A 110 4.28 -8.27 16.83
N THR A 111 3.95 -8.19 15.53
CA THR A 111 4.77 -8.82 14.47
C THR A 111 5.79 -7.86 13.87
N GLY A 112 5.68 -6.56 14.17
CA GLY A 112 6.55 -5.54 13.61
C GLY A 112 6.27 -5.22 12.14
N ARG A 113 5.10 -5.64 11.61
CA ARG A 113 4.75 -5.51 10.19
C ARG A 113 3.71 -4.43 9.95
N THR A 114 3.85 -3.73 8.82
CA THR A 114 2.83 -2.82 8.29
C THR A 114 2.38 -3.31 6.93
N GLY A 115 1.08 -3.45 6.75
CA GLY A 115 0.45 -3.65 5.44
C GLY A 115 -0.13 -2.33 4.95
N ILE A 116 0.06 -2.05 3.67
CA ILE A 116 -0.53 -0.90 2.98
C ILE A 116 -1.13 -1.40 1.67
N ILE A 117 -2.34 -0.93 1.36
CA ILE A 117 -2.98 -1.13 0.07
C ILE A 117 -3.21 0.26 -0.51
N ALA A 118 -2.66 0.51 -1.69
CA ALA A 118 -2.97 1.69 -2.49
C ALA A 118 -3.88 1.27 -3.65
N SER A 119 -5.01 1.96 -3.81
CA SER A 119 -5.90 1.83 -4.95
C SER A 119 -5.52 2.89 -5.98
N LEU A 120 -5.35 2.49 -7.22
CA LEU A 120 -4.97 3.34 -8.35
C LEU A 120 -6.16 3.51 -9.28
N GLU A 121 -6.20 4.64 -10.00
CA GLU A 121 -7.24 4.91 -11.00
C GLU A 121 -7.18 3.93 -12.18
N ASP A 122 -5.96 3.53 -12.58
CA ASP A 122 -5.72 2.55 -13.63
C ASP A 122 -4.52 1.63 -13.30
N THR A 123 -4.28 0.63 -14.13
CA THR A 123 -3.09 -0.22 -14.04
C THR A 123 -1.89 0.52 -14.65
N PRO A 124 -0.72 0.57 -13.98
CA PRO A 124 0.45 1.23 -14.52
C PRO A 124 0.88 0.67 -15.88
N LEU A 125 1.34 1.56 -16.76
CA LEU A 125 1.87 1.17 -18.07
C LEU A 125 3.23 0.50 -17.88
N VAL A 126 3.31 -0.77 -18.26
CA VAL A 126 4.52 -1.59 -18.17
C VAL A 126 4.75 -2.38 -19.45
N ARG A 127 6.00 -2.73 -19.73
CA ARG A 127 6.36 -3.54 -20.90
C ARG A 127 5.79 -4.96 -20.87
N ASN A 128 5.53 -5.50 -19.68
CA ASN A 128 5.08 -6.87 -19.45
C ASN A 128 3.78 -6.90 -18.61
N PRO A 129 2.65 -6.44 -19.17
CA PRO A 129 1.39 -6.31 -18.42
C PRO A 129 0.86 -7.64 -17.87
N GLU A 130 1.23 -8.77 -18.46
CA GLU A 130 0.91 -10.12 -17.99
C GLU A 130 1.56 -10.47 -16.64
N ALA A 131 2.62 -9.76 -16.25
CA ALA A 131 3.26 -9.93 -14.95
C ALA A 131 2.45 -9.31 -13.80
N ILE A 132 1.47 -8.46 -14.09
CA ILE A 132 0.55 -7.89 -13.11
C ILE A 132 -0.69 -8.79 -13.05
N PRO A 133 -0.89 -9.57 -11.96
CA PRO A 133 -2.05 -10.45 -11.85
C PRO A 133 -3.35 -9.64 -11.77
N LYS A 134 -4.37 -10.06 -12.53
CA LYS A 134 -5.69 -9.43 -12.46
C LYS A 134 -6.47 -9.95 -11.25
N ILE A 135 -7.02 -9.05 -10.45
CA ILE A 135 -7.93 -9.41 -9.36
C ILE A 135 -9.25 -9.87 -9.97
N LYS A 136 -9.61 -11.14 -9.80
CA LYS A 136 -10.95 -11.64 -10.13
C LYS A 136 -11.94 -11.03 -9.15
N ARG A 137 -12.87 -10.19 -9.62
CA ARG A 137 -13.99 -9.70 -8.81
C ARG A 137 -14.85 -10.91 -8.40
N SER A 138 -14.75 -11.34 -7.14
CA SER A 138 -15.75 -12.23 -6.56
C SER A 138 -17.00 -11.40 -6.26
N ARG A 139 -18.17 -11.82 -6.76
CA ARG A 139 -19.45 -11.28 -6.29
C ARG A 139 -19.62 -11.72 -4.84
N LEU A 140 -19.29 -10.86 -3.89
CA LEU A 140 -19.86 -10.93 -2.55
C LEU A 140 -21.37 -10.68 -2.72
N LYS A 141 -22.16 -11.74 -2.67
CA LYS A 141 -23.61 -11.61 -2.51
C LYS A 141 -23.82 -10.97 -1.13
N LEU A 142 -24.28 -9.73 -1.08
CA LEU A 142 -24.85 -9.21 0.16
C LEU A 142 -26.03 -10.14 0.50
N ALA A 143 -26.00 -10.73 1.69
CA ALA A 143 -27.16 -11.44 2.20
C ALA A 143 -28.30 -10.42 2.32
N GLU A 144 -29.41 -10.69 1.65
CA GLU A 144 -30.63 -9.91 1.81
C GLU A 144 -31.08 -10.02 3.27
N PRO A 145 -31.52 -8.93 3.91
CA PRO A 145 -32.06 -9.01 5.27
C PRO A 145 -33.34 -9.85 5.23
N ASN A 146 -33.36 -10.98 5.95
CA ASN A 146 -34.56 -11.80 6.14
C ASN A 146 -35.69 -10.92 6.71
N ALA A 147 -36.69 -10.64 5.88
CA ALA A 147 -37.94 -10.04 6.29
C ALA A 147 -38.91 -11.14 6.71
N ASP A 148 -38.65 -11.78 7.86
CA ASP A 148 -39.60 -12.68 8.52
C ASP A 148 -39.55 -12.44 10.02
N LEU A 149 -40.22 -11.36 10.45
CA LEU A 149 -40.79 -11.23 11.79
C LEU A 149 -42.31 -11.25 11.59
N ASP A 150 -42.84 -12.45 11.42
CA ASP A 150 -44.28 -12.71 11.57
C ASP A 150 -44.63 -12.52 13.05
N LEU A 151 -45.12 -11.32 13.36
CA LEU A 151 -45.89 -11.03 14.57
C LEU A 151 -47.36 -11.33 14.24
N SER A 152 -47.78 -12.57 14.46
CA SER A 152 -49.16 -12.96 14.70
C SER A 152 -49.14 -13.85 15.96
N SER A 153 -49.42 -13.28 17.14
CA SER A 153 -50.76 -13.16 17.77
C SER A 153 -51.50 -14.49 17.86
#